data_AF-A0A1H2HMK6-F1
#
_entry.id   AF-A0A1H2HMK6-F1
#
_cell.length_a   1.000
_cell.length_b   1.000
_cell.length_c   1.000
_cell.angle_alpha   90.00
_cell.angle_beta   90.00
_cell.angle_gamma   90.00
#
_symmetry.space_group_name_H-M   'P 1'
#
loop_
_entity.id
_entity.type
_entity.pdbx_description
1 polymer ?
#
loop_
_entity_poly.entity_id
_entity_poly.type
_entity_poly.pdbx_seq_one_letter_code
_entity_poly.pdbx_strand_id
1 'polypeptide(L)'
;MRHFGWIVAAPVAALMLAACGDEEAPASASPSDPPSSADAGQLYTGIFTVLEGQGHGPQLCSAVADSFPPQCGGPDVADWNWDEAPDATSADGVTWGSYSVTGTWDGTALTLTEPPLAGAATSPVVPDDALPDFSPPCEPPAGGWAVVDAATATVQGQAAIGAYTETQPDWAGTWVDESIEPAVMTVLFTGDLERHEAELRQVWGGPLCVGAAERSMAELTTIQEELAGSVPNLNRVGPEYTANVVELHVFIDDGLQEQLDEQYGEGVVRVSASLTPVE
;
A
#
# COMPACT_ATOMS: atom_id res chain seq x y z
N MET A 1 -47.86 30.95 66.16
CA MET A 1 -48.75 29.80 65.89
C MET A 1 -47.84 28.72 65.30
N ARG A 2 -47.39 27.74 66.10
CA ARG A 2 -47.98 26.39 66.29
C ARG A 2 -47.83 25.55 65.00
N HIS A 3 -47.16 24.39 64.89
CA HIS A 3 -46.77 23.27 65.76
C HIS A 3 -45.49 22.58 65.17
N PHE A 4 -44.43 22.16 65.87
CA PHE A 4 -44.16 21.02 66.79
C PHE A 4 -44.19 19.59 66.20
N GLY A 5 -43.05 18.86 66.29
CA GLY A 5 -42.92 17.38 66.29
C GLY A 5 -41.60 16.87 65.66
N TRP A 6 -40.50 16.59 66.38
CA TRP A 6 -40.07 15.43 67.23
C TRP A 6 -39.26 14.32 66.52
N ILE A 7 -37.94 14.30 66.81
CA ILE A 7 -36.98 13.20 67.17
C ILE A 7 -37.05 11.82 66.45
N VAL A 8 -35.91 11.32 65.92
CA VAL A 8 -35.08 10.16 66.39
C VAL A 8 -34.16 9.63 65.26
N ALA A 9 -32.94 9.29 65.69
CA ALA A 9 -31.74 8.86 64.97
C ALA A 9 -31.79 7.51 64.24
N ALA A 10 -30.92 7.36 63.22
CA ALA A 10 -30.11 6.16 62.97
C ALA A 10 -28.92 6.52 62.04
N PRO A 11 -27.66 6.14 62.36
CA PRO A 11 -26.54 6.31 61.45
C PRO A 11 -26.39 5.05 60.59
N VAL A 12 -26.49 5.18 59.26
CA VAL A 12 -26.07 4.13 58.33
C VAL A 12 -24.67 4.49 57.87
N ALA A 13 -23.70 3.82 58.49
CA ALA A 13 -22.33 3.76 58.00
C ALA A 13 -22.30 2.92 56.71
N ALA A 14 -22.05 3.57 55.58
CA ALA A 14 -21.68 2.89 54.34
C ALA A 14 -20.17 3.06 54.15
N LEU A 15 -19.42 1.99 54.48
CA LEU A 15 -18.07 1.79 53.97
C LEU A 15 -18.17 1.64 52.44
N MET A 16 -17.64 2.61 51.69
CA MET A 16 -17.28 2.40 50.30
C MET A 16 -15.78 2.14 50.27
N LEU A 17 -15.42 0.88 50.01
CA LEU A 17 -14.06 0.48 49.67
C LEU A 17 -13.70 1.16 48.35
N ALA A 18 -12.69 2.04 48.38
CA ALA A 18 -11.99 2.46 47.18
C ALA A 18 -11.18 1.25 46.68
N ALA A 19 -11.71 0.53 45.70
CA ALA A 19 -10.94 -0.39 44.90
C ALA A 19 -10.18 0.44 43.85
N CYS A 20 -8.88 0.62 44.05
CA CYS A 20 -7.98 0.99 42.97
C CYS A 20 -7.79 -0.27 42.11
N GLY A 21 -8.56 -0.37 41.03
CA GLY A 21 -8.16 -1.18 39.89
C GLY A 21 -7.04 -0.43 39.18
N ASP A 22 -5.87 -1.05 39.08
CA ASP A 22 -4.89 -0.73 38.05
C ASP A 22 -5.55 -1.06 36.71
N GLU A 23 -6.13 -0.04 36.08
CA GLU A 23 -6.57 -0.13 34.69
C GLU A 23 -5.33 0.17 33.86
N GLU A 24 -4.58 -0.88 33.56
CA GLU A 24 -3.48 -0.87 32.60
C GLU A 24 -4.06 -0.34 31.29
N ALA A 25 -3.62 0.85 30.87
CA ALA A 25 -4.00 1.42 29.60
C ALA A 25 -3.69 0.40 28.50
N PRO A 26 -4.58 0.17 27.51
CA PRO A 26 -4.27 -0.73 26.41
C PRO A 26 -2.97 -0.25 25.78
N ALA A 27 -1.96 -1.12 25.78
CA ALA A 27 -0.74 -0.89 25.03
C ALA A 27 -1.17 -0.72 23.57
N SER A 28 -0.92 0.46 23.01
CA SER A 28 -1.02 0.67 21.57
C SER A 28 -0.06 -0.34 20.94
N ALA A 29 -0.59 -1.38 20.29
CA ALA A 29 0.23 -2.32 19.54
C ALA A 29 1.00 -1.51 18.51
N SER A 30 2.32 -1.59 18.56
CA SER A 30 3.15 -0.95 17.56
C SER A 30 3.12 -1.84 16.32
N PRO A 31 3.15 -1.30 15.09
CA PRO A 31 3.29 -2.12 13.86
C PRO A 31 4.59 -2.94 13.80
N SER A 32 5.46 -2.82 14.82
CA SER A 32 6.67 -3.62 15.04
C SER A 32 6.47 -4.77 16.02
N ASP A 33 5.31 -4.89 16.68
CA ASP A 33 4.99 -6.02 17.56
C ASP A 33 4.73 -7.26 16.69
N PRO A 34 5.39 -8.39 16.97
CA PRO A 34 5.17 -9.61 16.19
C PRO A 34 3.75 -10.11 16.45
N PRO A 35 2.97 -10.45 15.41
CA PRO A 35 1.66 -11.04 15.59
C PRO A 35 1.76 -12.36 16.36
N SER A 36 0.69 -12.67 17.07
CA SER A 36 0.58 -13.83 17.95
C SER A 36 0.78 -15.13 17.17
N SER A 37 2.01 -15.65 17.18
CA SER A 37 2.44 -16.99 16.75
C SER A 37 1.62 -17.57 15.59
N ALA A 38 2.03 -17.25 14.36
CA ALA A 38 1.66 -18.04 13.19
C ALA A 38 1.81 -19.53 13.52
N ASP A 39 0.80 -20.33 13.20
CA ASP A 39 0.83 -21.78 13.40
C ASP A 39 2.08 -22.33 12.71
N ALA A 40 3.00 -22.96 13.44
CA ALA A 40 4.33 -23.28 12.94
C ALA A 40 4.32 -24.28 11.75
N GLY A 41 3.16 -24.85 11.44
CA GLY A 41 2.92 -25.68 10.27
C GLY A 41 2.08 -25.04 9.16
N GLN A 42 1.73 -23.75 9.25
CA GLN A 42 0.98 -23.05 8.21
C GLN A 42 1.79 -23.05 6.90
N LEU A 43 1.18 -23.61 5.87
CA LEU A 43 1.73 -23.57 4.52
C LEU A 43 1.29 -22.30 3.82
N TYR A 44 2.20 -21.71 3.08
CA TYR A 44 1.96 -20.56 2.23
C TYR A 44 2.33 -20.89 0.79
N THR A 45 1.61 -20.31 -0.15
CA THR A 45 1.87 -20.44 -1.57
C THR A 45 1.94 -19.07 -2.23
N GLY A 46 2.69 -18.97 -3.32
CA GLY A 46 2.80 -17.73 -4.09
C GLY A 46 3.58 -17.94 -5.38
N ILE A 47 3.61 -16.90 -6.22
CA ILE A 47 4.28 -16.93 -7.51
C ILE A 47 5.39 -15.89 -7.54
N PHE A 48 6.59 -16.35 -7.84
CA PHE A 48 7.80 -15.53 -7.81
C PHE A 48 8.68 -15.84 -9.00
N THR A 49 9.51 -14.87 -9.37
CA THR A 49 10.79 -15.23 -9.96
C THR A 49 11.68 -15.77 -8.85
N VAL A 50 12.27 -16.96 -9.01
CA VAL A 50 13.35 -17.43 -8.14
C VAL A 50 14.65 -17.21 -8.85
N LEU A 51 15.61 -16.60 -8.18
CA LEU A 51 16.91 -16.24 -8.75
C LEU A 51 18.05 -16.62 -7.78
N GLU A 52 19.07 -17.29 -8.31
CA GLU A 52 20.33 -17.60 -7.63
C GLU A 52 21.50 -17.05 -8.44
N GLY A 53 22.44 -16.38 -7.79
CA GLY A 53 23.60 -15.83 -8.46
C GLY A 53 24.27 -14.74 -7.64
N GLN A 54 25.31 -14.12 -8.19
CA GLN A 54 25.94 -12.92 -7.62
C GLN A 54 26.39 -13.03 -6.15
N GLY A 55 26.63 -14.25 -5.66
CA GLY A 55 27.10 -14.52 -4.29
C GLY A 55 26.00 -14.82 -3.27
N HIS A 56 24.73 -14.91 -3.67
CA HIS A 56 23.63 -15.37 -2.83
C HIS A 56 23.03 -16.69 -3.35
N GLY A 57 22.32 -17.39 -2.46
CA GLY A 57 21.52 -18.57 -2.81
C GLY A 57 20.23 -18.21 -3.56
N PRO A 58 19.32 -19.16 -3.75
CA PRO A 58 18.04 -18.91 -4.41
C PRO A 58 17.15 -18.02 -3.54
N GLN A 59 16.58 -16.96 -4.12
CA GLN A 59 15.74 -15.98 -3.43
C GLN A 59 14.41 -15.76 -4.15
N LEU A 60 13.35 -15.48 -3.37
CA LEU A 60 12.03 -15.07 -3.86
C LEU A 60 12.06 -13.62 -4.33
N CYS A 61 12.04 -13.42 -5.63
CA CYS A 61 11.99 -12.10 -6.23
C CYS A 61 10.56 -11.70 -6.59
N SER A 62 10.11 -10.63 -5.95
CA SER A 62 8.81 -9.99 -6.19
C SER A 62 8.90 -8.79 -7.14
N ALA A 63 10.06 -8.13 -7.22
CA ALA A 63 10.35 -7.07 -8.17
C ALA A 63 11.64 -7.41 -8.95
N VAL A 64 11.51 -7.55 -10.27
CA VAL A 64 12.59 -7.96 -11.16
C VAL A 64 12.94 -6.83 -12.12
N ALA A 65 14.23 -6.51 -12.23
CA ALA A 65 14.71 -5.48 -13.14
C ALA A 65 14.79 -6.00 -14.58
N ASP A 66 14.39 -5.18 -15.55
CA ASP A 66 14.50 -5.44 -16.98
C ASP A 66 15.97 -5.50 -17.43
N SER A 67 16.58 -6.69 -17.31
CA SER A 67 17.98 -6.96 -17.62
C SER A 67 18.20 -8.43 -17.96
N PHE A 68 19.35 -8.76 -18.57
CA PHE A 68 19.75 -10.12 -18.89
C PHE A 68 21.23 -10.35 -18.54
N PRO A 69 21.56 -11.15 -17.50
CA PRO A 69 20.62 -11.83 -16.60
C PRO A 69 19.79 -10.83 -15.77
N PRO A 70 18.58 -11.23 -15.31
CA PRO A 70 17.76 -10.39 -14.47
C PRO A 70 18.45 -10.10 -13.13
N GLN A 71 17.99 -9.04 -12.48
CA GLN A 71 18.47 -8.63 -11.16
C GLN A 71 17.28 -8.42 -10.24
N CYS A 72 17.36 -9.02 -9.06
CA CYS A 72 16.37 -8.89 -8.01
C CYS A 72 16.97 -9.43 -6.71
N GLY A 73 16.26 -9.22 -5.62
CA GLY A 73 16.57 -9.84 -4.34
C GLY A 73 15.29 -10.02 -3.53
N GLY A 74 15.41 -10.80 -2.47
CA GLY A 74 14.31 -11.04 -1.55
C GLY A 74 14.67 -12.12 -0.54
N PRO A 75 13.67 -12.67 0.15
CA PRO A 75 13.84 -13.76 1.11
C PRO A 75 14.51 -14.97 0.49
N ASP A 76 15.36 -15.63 1.28
CA ASP A 76 15.98 -16.88 0.87
C ASP A 76 14.94 -18.01 0.74
N VAL A 77 15.20 -18.94 -0.18
CA VAL A 77 14.42 -20.16 -0.34
C VAL A 77 15.24 -21.35 0.16
N ALA A 78 14.84 -21.90 1.31
CA ALA A 78 15.43 -23.11 1.84
C ALA A 78 14.89 -24.35 1.13
N ASP A 79 15.73 -25.40 1.07
CA ASP A 79 15.47 -26.67 0.39
C ASP A 79 15.18 -26.55 -1.13
N TRP A 80 15.63 -25.46 -1.75
CA TRP A 80 15.57 -25.29 -3.20
C TRP A 80 16.52 -26.24 -3.94
N ASN A 81 16.04 -26.82 -5.04
CA ASN A 81 16.82 -27.68 -5.93
C ASN A 81 16.55 -27.35 -7.41
N TRP A 82 17.54 -26.81 -8.11
CA TRP A 82 17.43 -26.48 -9.53
C TRP A 82 17.18 -27.69 -10.44
N ASP A 83 17.54 -28.91 -10.03
CA ASP A 83 17.26 -30.12 -10.80
C ASP A 83 15.76 -30.50 -10.80
N GLU A 84 14.99 -29.97 -9.83
CA GLU A 84 13.54 -30.18 -9.72
C GLU A 84 12.74 -28.98 -10.22
N ALA A 85 13.40 -27.86 -10.52
CA ALA A 85 12.78 -26.63 -10.99
C ALA A 85 12.59 -26.66 -12.51
N PRO A 86 11.34 -26.64 -13.02
CA PRO A 86 11.10 -26.63 -14.46
C PRO A 86 11.56 -25.33 -15.12
N ASP A 87 11.91 -25.39 -16.41
CA ASP A 87 12.12 -24.22 -17.28
C ASP A 87 13.12 -23.17 -16.76
N ALA A 88 14.12 -23.59 -15.97
CA ALA A 88 15.18 -22.70 -15.48
C ALA A 88 16.06 -22.18 -16.64
N THR A 89 16.46 -20.92 -16.53
CA THR A 89 17.41 -20.27 -17.45
C THR A 89 18.67 -19.90 -16.70
N SER A 90 19.84 -20.10 -17.31
CA SER A 90 21.12 -19.67 -16.74
C SER A 90 21.93 -18.83 -17.73
N ALA A 91 22.48 -17.72 -17.26
CA ALA A 91 23.43 -16.87 -17.98
C ALA A 91 24.36 -16.15 -17.00
N ASP A 92 25.63 -15.99 -17.37
CA ASP A 92 26.64 -15.23 -16.61
C ASP A 92 26.72 -15.57 -15.11
N GLY A 93 26.52 -16.84 -14.76
CA GLY A 93 26.58 -17.32 -13.38
C GLY A 93 25.33 -17.00 -12.54
N VAL A 94 24.25 -16.59 -13.18
CA VAL A 94 22.92 -16.40 -12.58
C VAL A 94 21.99 -17.47 -13.16
N THR A 95 21.20 -18.10 -12.31
CA THR A 95 20.14 -19.04 -12.68
C THR A 95 18.81 -18.51 -12.17
N TRP A 96 17.77 -18.52 -12.99
CA TRP A 96 16.46 -18.01 -12.62
C TRP A 96 15.32 -18.71 -13.37
N GLY A 97 14.11 -18.54 -12.86
CA GLY A 97 12.87 -18.94 -13.52
C GLY A 97 11.66 -18.38 -12.79
N SER A 98 10.46 -18.58 -13.33
CA SER A 98 9.21 -18.17 -12.68
C SER A 98 8.46 -19.39 -12.15
N TYR A 99 8.14 -19.38 -10.86
CA TYR A 99 7.67 -20.55 -10.15
C TYR A 99 6.48 -20.24 -9.25
N SER A 100 5.59 -21.22 -9.14
CA SER A 100 4.69 -21.35 -8.00
C SER A 100 5.43 -22.14 -6.92
N VAL A 101 5.53 -21.57 -5.73
CA VAL A 101 6.21 -22.19 -4.58
C VAL A 101 5.21 -22.43 -3.47
N THR A 102 5.43 -23.48 -2.69
CA THR A 102 4.64 -23.79 -1.50
C THR A 102 5.59 -24.21 -0.37
N GLY A 103 5.41 -23.65 0.82
CA GLY A 103 6.31 -23.91 1.93
C GLY A 103 5.88 -23.29 3.25
N THR A 104 6.71 -23.47 4.28
CA THR A 104 6.54 -22.80 5.59
C THR A 104 7.37 -21.54 5.65
N TRP A 105 6.85 -20.50 6.29
CA TRP A 105 7.51 -19.20 6.47
C TRP A 105 8.01 -19.02 7.90
N ASP A 106 9.28 -18.63 8.08
CA ASP A 106 9.88 -18.42 9.41
C ASP A 106 9.97 -16.96 9.85
N GLY A 107 9.43 -16.04 9.04
CA GLY A 107 9.59 -14.59 9.20
C GLY A 107 10.63 -13.99 8.26
N THR A 108 11.55 -14.78 7.71
CA THR A 108 12.69 -14.30 6.92
C THR A 108 12.99 -15.12 5.67
N ALA A 109 12.60 -16.39 5.64
CA ALA A 109 12.82 -17.31 4.54
C ALA A 109 11.62 -18.24 4.35
N LEU A 110 11.43 -18.69 3.10
CA LEU A 110 10.47 -19.74 2.77
C LEU A 110 11.21 -21.08 2.69
N THR A 111 10.76 -22.08 3.45
CA THR A 111 11.25 -23.46 3.32
C THR A 111 10.28 -24.26 2.47
N LEU A 112 10.72 -24.76 1.31
CA LEU A 112 9.85 -25.53 0.43
C LEU A 112 9.40 -26.84 1.08
N THR A 113 8.10 -27.15 0.94
CA THR A 113 7.54 -28.44 1.38
C THR A 113 7.23 -29.39 0.22
N GLU A 114 7.30 -28.89 -1.01
CA GLU A 114 7.09 -29.63 -2.25
C GLU A 114 7.91 -29.02 -3.39
N PRO A 115 8.19 -29.76 -4.47
CA PRO A 115 8.89 -29.24 -5.64
C PRO A 115 8.14 -28.06 -6.29
N PRO A 116 8.85 -27.03 -6.77
CA PRO A 116 8.22 -25.87 -7.39
C PRO A 116 7.55 -26.23 -8.72
N LEU A 117 6.42 -25.58 -9.01
CA LEU A 117 5.73 -25.71 -10.30
C LEU A 117 6.06 -24.52 -11.20
N ALA A 118 5.91 -24.69 -12.52
CA ALA A 118 6.07 -23.57 -13.46
C ALA A 118 5.04 -22.45 -13.16
N GLY A 119 5.49 -21.20 -13.03
CA GLY A 119 4.64 -20.08 -12.62
C GLY A 119 3.49 -19.77 -13.58
N ALA A 120 3.62 -20.12 -14.87
CA ALA A 120 2.54 -19.98 -15.85
C ALA A 120 1.36 -20.94 -15.61
N ALA A 121 1.51 -21.97 -14.77
CA ALA A 121 0.44 -22.90 -14.44
C ALA A 121 -0.60 -22.30 -13.48
N THR A 122 -0.26 -21.20 -12.79
CA THR A 122 -1.01 -20.69 -11.65
C THR A 122 -1.18 -19.16 -11.64
N SER A 123 -0.99 -18.46 -12.79
CA SER A 123 -1.10 -17.00 -12.87
C SER A 123 -2.28 -16.45 -12.04
N PRO A 124 -2.03 -15.61 -11.02
CA PRO A 124 -3.10 -15.09 -10.20
C PRO A 124 -3.99 -14.21 -11.08
N VAL A 125 -5.30 -14.28 -10.85
CA VAL A 125 -6.21 -13.24 -11.36
C VAL A 125 -5.92 -12.00 -10.54
N VAL A 126 -5.29 -10.99 -11.16
CA VAL A 126 -5.17 -9.66 -10.55
C VAL A 126 -6.59 -9.05 -10.55
N PRO A 127 -7.16 -8.73 -9.39
CA PRO A 127 -8.44 -8.05 -9.32
C PRO A 127 -8.41 -6.72 -10.08
N ASP A 128 -9.52 -6.34 -10.74
CA ASP A 128 -9.57 -5.10 -11.53
C ASP A 128 -9.32 -3.84 -10.67
N ASP A 129 -9.66 -3.89 -9.38
CA ASP A 129 -9.45 -2.81 -8.40
C ASP A 129 -8.01 -2.73 -7.85
N ALA A 130 -7.16 -3.70 -8.19
CA ALA A 130 -5.72 -3.67 -7.91
C ALA A 130 -4.93 -2.92 -8.99
N LEU A 131 -5.57 -2.47 -10.07
CA LEU A 131 -4.95 -1.64 -11.09
C LEU A 131 -5.28 -0.17 -10.86
N PRO A 132 -4.30 0.75 -11.01
CA PRO A 132 -4.56 2.18 -10.93
C PRO A 132 -5.62 2.62 -11.96
N ASP A 133 -6.63 3.35 -11.49
CA ASP A 133 -7.65 3.95 -12.36
C ASP A 133 -7.24 5.36 -12.75
N PHE A 134 -6.74 5.50 -13.99
CA PHE A 134 -6.34 6.78 -14.53
C PHE A 134 -7.51 7.62 -15.08
N SER A 135 -8.74 7.11 -15.04
CA SER A 135 -9.91 7.85 -15.53
C SER A 135 -10.06 9.17 -14.76
N PRO A 136 -10.33 10.31 -15.44
CA PRO A 136 -10.52 11.58 -14.74
C PRO A 136 -11.79 11.51 -13.87
N PRO A 137 -11.72 11.88 -12.58
CA PRO A 137 -12.88 11.83 -11.68
C PRO A 137 -13.90 12.95 -11.94
N CYS A 138 -13.54 13.95 -12.76
CA CYS A 138 -14.42 15.04 -13.14
C CYS A 138 -15.45 14.62 -14.19
N GLU A 139 -16.67 15.15 -14.08
CA GLU A 139 -17.62 15.08 -15.20
C GLU A 139 -17.06 15.83 -16.42
N PRO A 140 -17.18 15.29 -17.64
CA PRO A 140 -16.77 15.99 -18.84
C PRO A 140 -17.49 17.35 -18.98
N PRO A 141 -16.78 18.44 -19.32
CA PRO A 141 -17.40 19.75 -19.54
C PRO A 141 -18.46 19.71 -20.65
N ALA A 142 -19.35 20.70 -20.70
CA ALA A 142 -20.45 20.76 -21.68
C ALA A 142 -20.00 20.78 -23.16
N GLY A 143 -18.72 21.03 -23.44
CA GLY A 143 -18.09 20.94 -24.77
C GLY A 143 -17.15 19.73 -24.94
N GLY A 144 -17.15 18.81 -23.98
CA GLY A 144 -16.17 17.75 -23.84
C GLY A 144 -14.81 18.24 -23.38
N TRP A 145 -13.85 17.32 -23.35
CA TRP A 145 -12.44 17.58 -23.10
C TRP A 145 -11.81 18.25 -24.32
N ALA A 146 -11.77 19.59 -24.32
CA ALA A 146 -11.25 20.36 -25.45
C ALA A 146 -9.91 21.03 -25.12
N VAL A 147 -9.05 21.13 -26.14
CA VAL A 147 -7.87 22.01 -26.10
C VAL A 147 -8.34 23.45 -26.25
N VAL A 148 -8.12 24.25 -25.21
CA VAL A 148 -8.47 25.67 -25.11
C VAL A 148 -7.36 26.56 -25.69
N ASP A 149 -6.09 26.20 -25.44
CA ASP A 149 -4.93 26.89 -26.00
C ASP A 149 -3.82 25.89 -26.39
N ALA A 150 -3.66 25.69 -27.69
CA ALA A 150 -2.67 24.79 -28.25
C ALA A 150 -1.22 25.25 -28.02
N ALA A 151 -0.97 26.54 -27.72
CA ALA A 151 0.38 27.04 -27.45
C ALA A 151 0.91 26.57 -26.09
N THR A 152 0.01 26.33 -25.12
CA THR A 152 0.34 25.89 -23.76
C THR A 152 0.00 24.41 -23.53
N ALA A 153 -0.81 23.77 -24.37
CA ALA A 153 -1.02 22.32 -24.39
C ALA A 153 0.20 21.56 -24.95
N THR A 154 1.35 21.67 -24.28
CA THR A 154 2.64 21.11 -24.71
C THR A 154 3.36 20.46 -23.53
N VAL A 155 4.43 19.70 -23.78
CA VAL A 155 5.30 19.15 -22.73
C VAL A 155 5.82 20.25 -21.78
N GLN A 156 6.06 21.47 -22.28
CA GLN A 156 6.46 22.59 -21.42
C GLN A 156 5.31 23.06 -20.51
N GLY A 157 4.07 23.03 -20.99
CA GLY A 157 2.90 23.30 -20.16
C GLY A 157 2.69 22.21 -19.11
N GLN A 158 2.88 20.94 -19.46
CA GLN A 158 2.84 19.83 -18.49
C GLN A 158 3.91 20.01 -17.40
N ALA A 159 5.13 20.37 -17.78
CA ALA A 159 6.19 20.67 -16.80
C ALA A 159 5.83 21.86 -15.89
N ALA A 160 5.12 22.87 -16.41
CA ALA A 160 4.64 24.00 -15.60
C ALA A 160 3.55 23.59 -14.60
N ILE A 161 2.70 22.62 -14.94
CA ILE A 161 1.75 22.01 -13.99
C ILE A 161 2.52 21.34 -12.85
N GLY A 162 3.53 20.51 -13.15
CA GLY A 162 4.35 19.85 -12.14
C GLY A 162 5.05 20.85 -11.20
N ALA A 163 5.68 21.89 -11.76
CA ALA A 163 6.32 22.94 -10.97
C ALA A 163 5.34 23.71 -10.08
N TYR A 164 4.09 23.89 -10.53
CA TYR A 164 3.05 24.46 -9.69
C TYR A 164 2.67 23.52 -8.54
N THR A 165 2.32 22.26 -8.83
CA THR A 165 1.82 21.31 -7.83
C THR A 165 2.84 21.01 -6.74
N GLU A 166 4.13 20.91 -7.07
CA GLU A 166 5.22 20.70 -6.10
C GLU A 166 5.31 21.78 -5.01
N THR A 167 4.75 22.97 -5.26
CA THR A 167 4.74 24.08 -4.30
C THR A 167 3.48 24.15 -3.46
N GLN A 168 2.47 23.31 -3.76
CA GLN A 168 1.17 23.33 -3.12
C GLN A 168 1.11 22.27 -2.00
N PRO A 169 0.90 22.66 -0.73
CA PRO A 169 0.82 21.70 0.37
C PRO A 169 -0.44 20.83 0.34
N ASP A 170 -1.47 21.26 -0.39
CA ASP A 170 -2.75 20.57 -0.58
C ASP A 170 -2.79 19.72 -1.87
N TRP A 171 -1.70 19.63 -2.63
CA TRP A 171 -1.63 18.76 -3.81
C TRP A 171 -1.74 17.29 -3.43
N ALA A 172 -2.54 16.54 -4.19
CA ALA A 172 -2.95 15.17 -3.88
C ALA A 172 -2.75 14.15 -5.02
N GLY A 173 -2.15 14.56 -6.15
CA GLY A 173 -1.85 13.67 -7.26
C GLY A 173 -1.95 14.37 -8.62
N THR A 174 -1.16 13.91 -9.59
CA THR A 174 -1.19 14.42 -10.98
C THR A 174 -0.94 13.26 -11.94
N TRP A 175 -1.80 13.11 -12.94
CA TRP A 175 -1.61 12.11 -14.01
C TRP A 175 -2.24 12.56 -15.33
N VAL A 176 -1.96 11.80 -16.38
CA VAL A 176 -2.57 11.96 -17.70
C VAL A 176 -3.27 10.66 -18.07
N ASP A 177 -4.55 10.75 -18.41
CA ASP A 177 -5.28 9.63 -19.01
C ASP A 177 -4.99 9.59 -20.52
N GLU A 178 -4.11 8.67 -20.93
CA GLU A 178 -3.75 8.44 -22.33
C GLU A 178 -4.70 7.46 -23.04
N SER A 179 -5.67 6.88 -22.32
CA SER A 179 -6.63 5.93 -22.90
C SER A 179 -7.75 6.61 -23.70
N ILE A 180 -7.90 7.93 -23.51
CA ILE A 180 -8.92 8.77 -24.17
C ILE A 180 -8.28 9.86 -25.03
N GLU A 181 -8.98 10.28 -26.08
CA GLU A 181 -8.52 11.31 -27.01
C GLU A 181 -9.50 12.50 -27.07
N PRO A 182 -9.05 13.74 -26.80
CA PRO A 182 -7.70 14.11 -26.36
C PRO A 182 -7.41 13.66 -24.91
N ALA A 183 -6.15 13.34 -24.63
CA ALA A 183 -5.69 12.96 -23.29
C ALA A 183 -6.00 14.05 -22.26
N VAL A 184 -6.42 13.63 -21.06
CA VAL A 184 -6.85 14.55 -19.99
C VAL A 184 -5.80 14.62 -18.90
N MET A 185 -5.33 15.85 -18.60
CA MET A 185 -4.53 16.12 -17.42
C MET A 185 -5.43 16.16 -16.20
N THR A 186 -5.18 15.31 -15.22
CA THR A 186 -5.88 15.33 -13.92
C THR A 186 -4.94 15.81 -12.84
N VAL A 187 -5.41 16.75 -12.02
CA VAL A 187 -4.69 17.26 -10.85
C VAL A 187 -5.65 17.26 -9.67
N LEU A 188 -5.27 16.60 -8.58
CA LEU A 188 -6.09 16.54 -7.37
C LEU A 188 -5.55 17.43 -6.26
N PHE A 189 -6.47 18.00 -5.47
CA PHE A 189 -6.15 18.77 -4.27
C PHE A 189 -7.11 18.45 -3.12
N THR A 190 -6.68 18.69 -1.89
CA THR A 190 -7.55 18.54 -0.70
C THR A 190 -8.43 19.77 -0.43
N GLY A 191 -8.19 20.89 -1.12
CA GLY A 191 -8.94 22.13 -0.94
C GLY A 191 -8.87 23.08 -2.14
N ASP A 192 -9.62 24.18 -2.06
CA ASP A 192 -9.55 25.35 -2.96
C ASP A 192 -9.47 25.06 -4.47
N LEU A 193 -10.30 24.13 -4.96
CA LEU A 193 -10.28 23.66 -6.34
C LEU A 193 -10.45 24.79 -7.37
N GLU A 194 -11.32 25.77 -7.08
CA GLU A 194 -11.57 26.90 -7.98
C GLU A 194 -10.32 27.77 -8.18
N ARG A 195 -9.56 28.04 -7.10
CA ARG A 195 -8.27 28.75 -7.22
C ARG A 195 -7.28 27.92 -8.03
N HIS A 196 -7.13 26.64 -7.69
CA HIS A 196 -6.19 25.76 -8.37
C HIS A 196 -6.48 25.68 -9.87
N GLU A 197 -7.74 25.47 -10.25
CA GLU A 197 -8.13 25.46 -11.66
C GLU A 197 -7.78 26.79 -12.34
N ALA A 198 -8.11 27.93 -11.72
CA ALA A 198 -7.79 29.23 -12.28
C ALA A 198 -6.28 29.48 -12.45
N GLU A 199 -5.44 28.94 -11.56
CA GLU A 199 -3.98 29.05 -11.64
C GLU A 199 -3.38 28.09 -12.67
N LEU A 200 -3.81 26.82 -12.68
CA LEU A 200 -3.38 25.82 -13.66
C LEU A 200 -3.76 26.24 -15.09
N ARG A 201 -4.93 26.85 -15.28
CA ARG A 201 -5.37 27.37 -16.59
C ARG A 201 -4.51 28.50 -17.15
N GLN A 202 -3.71 29.17 -16.32
CA GLN A 202 -2.76 30.19 -16.81
C GLN A 202 -1.54 29.56 -17.51
N VAL A 203 -1.25 28.28 -17.22
CA VAL A 203 -0.07 27.57 -17.74
C VAL A 203 -0.42 26.38 -18.64
N TRP A 204 -1.67 25.92 -18.63
CA TRP A 204 -2.13 24.75 -19.37
C TRP A 204 -3.42 25.01 -20.16
N GLY A 205 -3.29 24.89 -21.48
CA GLY A 205 -4.38 25.03 -22.44
C GLY A 205 -5.00 23.71 -22.90
N GLY A 206 -4.58 22.56 -22.39
CA GLY A 206 -5.15 21.26 -22.75
C GLY A 206 -6.42 20.92 -21.95
N PRO A 207 -7.01 19.74 -22.18
CA PRO A 207 -8.04 19.20 -21.28
C PRO A 207 -7.48 19.06 -19.86
N LEU A 208 -8.29 19.46 -18.87
CA LEU A 208 -7.88 19.56 -17.48
C LEU A 208 -9.04 19.19 -16.56
N CYS A 209 -8.84 18.19 -15.72
CA CYS A 209 -9.67 17.87 -14.58
C CYS A 209 -8.96 18.35 -13.30
N VAL A 210 -9.62 19.21 -12.51
CA VAL A 210 -9.17 19.57 -11.16
C VAL A 210 -10.17 18.98 -10.18
N GLY A 211 -9.72 17.99 -9.42
CA GLY A 211 -10.59 17.17 -8.55
C GLY A 211 -10.24 17.29 -7.08
N ALA A 212 -11.17 16.87 -6.22
CA ALA A 212 -10.91 16.71 -4.79
C ALA A 212 -10.23 15.38 -4.50
N ALA A 213 -9.37 15.35 -3.48
CA ALA A 213 -8.94 14.15 -2.80
C ALA A 213 -9.08 14.32 -1.28
N GLU A 214 -9.06 13.21 -0.54
CA GLU A 214 -9.15 13.27 0.92
C GLU A 214 -7.81 13.65 1.56
N ARG A 215 -6.70 13.15 0.99
CA ARG A 215 -5.35 13.24 1.55
C ARG A 215 -4.40 13.92 0.59
N SER A 216 -3.48 14.71 1.12
CA SER A 216 -2.41 15.31 0.32
C SER A 216 -1.31 14.30 0.03
N MET A 217 -0.52 14.54 -1.02
CA MET A 217 0.70 13.77 -1.29
C MET A 217 1.68 13.85 -0.12
N ALA A 218 1.77 15.00 0.56
CA ALA A 218 2.64 15.16 1.73
C ALA A 218 2.22 14.23 2.88
N GLU A 219 0.92 14.05 3.09
CA GLU A 219 0.39 13.12 4.09
C GLU A 219 0.69 11.67 3.71
N LEU A 220 0.40 11.27 2.46
CA LEU A 220 0.67 9.90 2.00
C LEU A 220 2.18 9.56 2.05
N THR A 221 3.05 10.51 1.71
CA THR A 221 4.51 10.34 1.84
C THR A 221 4.94 10.21 3.30
N THR A 222 4.30 10.94 4.22
CA THR A 222 4.59 10.79 5.65
C THR A 222 4.25 9.37 6.13
N ILE A 223 3.06 8.86 5.78
CA ILE A 223 2.65 7.49 6.10
C ILE A 223 3.62 6.47 5.48
N GLN A 224 4.00 6.65 4.21
CA GLN A 224 4.99 5.80 3.54
C GLN A 224 6.32 5.74 4.32
N GLU A 225 6.86 6.89 4.74
CA GLU A 225 8.13 6.97 5.47
C GLU A 225 8.04 6.29 6.85
N GLU A 226 6.91 6.45 7.54
CA GLU A 226 6.64 5.77 8.81
C GLU A 226 6.62 4.24 8.63
N LEU A 227 5.86 3.75 7.66
CA LEU A 227 5.76 2.32 7.36
C LEU A 227 7.10 1.73 6.92
N ALA A 228 7.87 2.47 6.11
CA ALA A 228 9.20 2.05 5.66
C ALA A 228 10.18 1.84 6.84
N GLY A 229 9.98 2.57 7.94
CA GLY A 229 10.79 2.45 9.15
C GLY A 229 10.27 1.43 10.17
N SER A 230 8.97 1.09 10.16
CA SER A 230 8.34 0.30 11.21
C SER A 230 7.98 -1.14 10.84
N VAL A 231 7.76 -1.41 9.54
CA VAL A 231 7.29 -2.73 9.07
C VAL A 231 8.50 -3.60 8.69
N PRO A 232 8.74 -4.72 9.39
CA PRO A 232 9.82 -5.63 9.03
C PRO A 232 9.50 -6.37 7.72
N ASN A 233 10.55 -6.72 6.96
CA ASN A 233 10.43 -7.53 5.74
C ASN A 233 9.45 -6.98 4.69
N LEU A 234 9.22 -5.67 4.69
CA LEU A 234 8.45 -5.01 3.64
C LEU A 234 9.17 -5.19 2.30
N ASN A 235 8.40 -5.42 1.25
CA ASN A 235 8.91 -5.55 -0.10
C ASN A 235 8.89 -4.19 -0.80
N ARG A 236 7.74 -3.52 -0.78
CA ARG A 236 7.54 -2.19 -1.38
C ARG A 236 6.52 -1.42 -0.57
N VAL A 237 6.71 -0.11 -0.46
CA VAL A 237 5.70 0.80 0.06
C VAL A 237 5.73 2.10 -0.73
N GLY A 238 4.57 2.65 -1.06
CA GLY A 238 4.49 3.90 -1.80
C GLY A 238 3.07 4.47 -1.88
N PRO A 239 2.93 5.78 -2.12
CA PRO A 239 1.64 6.38 -2.42
C PRO A 239 1.11 5.87 -3.76
N GLU A 240 -0.17 5.49 -3.78
CA GLU A 240 -0.94 5.28 -5.01
C GLU A 240 -1.95 6.42 -5.13
N TYR A 241 -1.58 7.41 -5.94
CA TYR A 241 -2.26 8.71 -6.01
C TYR A 241 -3.60 8.64 -6.76
N THR A 242 -3.82 7.64 -7.62
CA THR A 242 -5.13 7.47 -8.30
C THR A 242 -6.21 7.03 -7.31
N ALA A 243 -5.85 6.18 -6.36
CA ALA A 243 -6.73 5.72 -5.29
C ALA A 243 -6.66 6.58 -4.01
N ASN A 244 -5.72 7.52 -3.92
CA ASN A 244 -5.46 8.39 -2.76
C ASN A 244 -5.15 7.60 -1.46
N VAL A 245 -4.35 6.53 -1.59
CA VAL A 245 -3.94 5.60 -0.51
C VAL A 245 -2.43 5.39 -0.48
N VAL A 246 -1.93 4.69 0.54
CA VAL A 246 -0.59 4.09 0.53
C VAL A 246 -0.70 2.59 0.25
N GLU A 247 0.00 2.10 -0.76
CA GLU A 247 0.12 0.66 -1.00
C GLU A 247 1.34 0.10 -0.29
N LEU A 248 1.14 -0.99 0.45
CA LEU A 248 2.16 -1.72 1.18
C LEU A 248 2.18 -3.17 0.70
N HIS A 249 3.27 -3.56 0.04
CA HIS A 249 3.52 -4.94 -0.35
C HIS A 249 4.42 -5.62 0.67
N VAL A 250 3.97 -6.77 1.15
CA VAL A 250 4.67 -7.65 2.09
C VAL A 250 4.75 -9.07 1.55
N PHE A 251 5.57 -9.91 2.17
CA PHE A 251 5.56 -11.34 1.85
C PHE A 251 4.32 -12.01 2.44
N ILE A 252 4.03 -11.75 3.71
CA ILE A 252 2.90 -12.33 4.45
C ILE A 252 2.09 -11.18 5.05
N ASP A 253 0.77 -11.29 4.97
CA ASP A 253 -0.15 -10.50 5.80
C ASP A 253 -0.72 -11.42 6.88
N ASP A 254 -0.28 -11.21 8.12
CA ASP A 254 -0.65 -11.95 9.32
C ASP A 254 -1.49 -11.08 10.29
N GLY A 255 -2.36 -10.25 9.71
CA GLY A 255 -3.21 -9.29 10.42
C GLY A 255 -2.68 -7.86 10.37
N LEU A 256 -1.77 -7.58 9.44
CA LEU A 256 -1.19 -6.25 9.24
C LEU A 256 -2.25 -5.29 8.67
N GLN A 257 -3.12 -5.74 7.76
CA GLN A 257 -4.20 -4.91 7.23
C GLN A 257 -5.10 -4.36 8.35
N GLU A 258 -5.60 -5.22 9.24
CA GLU A 258 -6.48 -4.83 10.34
C GLU A 258 -5.78 -3.83 11.30
N GLN A 259 -4.51 -4.07 11.62
CA GLN A 259 -3.72 -3.17 12.46
C GLN A 259 -3.55 -1.78 11.83
N LEU A 260 -3.28 -1.74 10.52
CA LEU A 260 -3.09 -0.48 9.80
C LEU A 260 -4.40 0.28 9.60
N ASP A 261 -5.53 -0.42 9.42
CA ASP A 261 -6.85 0.20 9.38
C ASP A 261 -7.22 0.83 10.75
N GLU A 262 -6.85 0.20 11.87
CA GLU A 262 -7.03 0.78 13.20
C GLU A 262 -6.16 2.03 13.41
N GLN A 263 -4.94 2.02 12.87
CA GLN A 263 -3.96 3.10 13.06
C GLN A 263 -4.23 4.31 12.16
N TYR A 264 -4.44 4.10 10.86
CA TYR A 264 -4.54 5.16 9.86
C TYR A 264 -5.98 5.42 9.38
N GLY A 265 -6.92 4.54 9.72
CA GLY A 265 -8.28 4.52 9.22
C GLY A 265 -8.45 3.50 8.10
N GLU A 266 -9.67 2.97 7.98
CA GLU A 266 -10.03 1.94 7.01
C GLU A 266 -9.66 2.35 5.57
N GLY A 267 -8.87 1.51 4.90
CA GLY A 267 -8.52 1.64 3.49
C GLY A 267 -7.48 2.73 3.17
N VAL A 268 -6.90 3.39 4.18
CA VAL A 268 -5.84 4.40 3.99
C VAL A 268 -4.52 3.75 3.58
N VAL A 269 -4.24 2.59 4.16
CA VAL A 269 -3.13 1.72 3.76
C VAL A 269 -3.70 0.42 3.25
N ARG A 270 -3.31 0.02 2.03
CA ARG A 270 -3.72 -1.25 1.42
C ARG A 270 -2.56 -2.22 1.44
N VAL A 271 -2.74 -3.34 2.14
CA VAL A 271 -1.74 -4.40 2.26
C VAL A 271 -1.95 -5.43 1.17
N SER A 272 -0.87 -5.79 0.47
CA SER A 272 -0.84 -6.84 -0.53
C SER A 272 0.25 -7.86 -0.17
N ALA A 273 -0.16 -9.11 0.06
CA ALA A 273 0.75 -10.20 0.40
C ALA A 273 1.13 -11.02 -0.85
N SER A 274 2.42 -11.33 -0.98
CA SER A 274 2.92 -12.16 -2.10
C SER A 274 2.83 -13.67 -1.83
N LEU A 275 2.75 -14.06 -0.56
CA LEU A 275 2.51 -15.41 -0.08
C LEU A 275 1.15 -15.45 0.63
N THR A 276 0.29 -16.36 0.21
CA THR A 276 -1.04 -16.55 0.81
C THR A 276 -1.13 -17.89 1.52
N PRO A 277 -1.88 -18.00 2.63
CA PRO A 277 -2.12 -19.28 3.29
C PRO A 277 -2.73 -20.31 2.32
N VAL A 278 -2.27 -21.55 2.38
CA VAL A 278 -2.94 -22.69 1.73
C VAL A 278 -4.10 -23.13 2.63
N GLU A 279 -5.29 -23.30 2.03
CA GLU A 279 -6.50 -23.80 2.70
C GLU A 279 -6.52 -25.32 2.91
#